data_AF-A0A925JBT7-F1
#
_entry.id   AF-A0A925JBT7-F1
#
_cell.length_a   1.000
_cell.length_b   1.000
_cell.length_c   1.000
_cell.angle_alpha   90.00
_cell.angle_beta   90.00
_cell.angle_gamma   90.00
#
_symmetry.space_group_name_H-M   'P 1'
#
loop_
_entity.id
_entity.type
_entity.pdbx_description
1 polymer ?
#
loop_
_entity_poly.entity_id
_entity_poly.type
_entity_poly.pdbx_seq_one_letter_code
_entity_poly.pdbx_strand_id
1 'polypeptide(L)'
;APYKQVITHGWVVDGEGKQMHKSAGNAISPNEIVEKSGAEIVRLWAAAVDYTQDMRCSDEILSRIVDAYRKFRNTLRYALGNLDGFNPETDSVSENEMLEIDRWALASLDDLTAKVLKGYESYDFQAAYHALYQFCTVTLSARYFDIIKDRLYIFAPKSLERRSAQMALYKITETLSRLMSPMLVFTSDEAWENLPHQKLASVHLAEFPKAVAEVDSTLLNNWEQIFSIRDEVLKALEEARIAKQIGSSLEAKVILTADKETTMFLLDYYENLRYTFIVSQVEVHEGEAMKVEIQKADGEKCERCWNYSTRVGEFEKYPTVCERCFDALNEIEKAAVA
;
A
#
# COMPACT_ATOMS: atom_id res chain seq x y z
N ALA A 1 25.12 37.41 -12.35
CA ALA A 1 24.34 36.67 -13.36
C ALA A 1 22.86 37.05 -13.26
N PRO A 2 22.05 36.99 -14.34
CA PRO A 2 20.62 37.34 -14.30
C PRO A 2 19.75 36.31 -13.54
N TYR A 3 20.31 35.16 -13.20
CA TYR A 3 19.67 34.06 -12.46
C TYR A 3 20.55 33.57 -11.31
N LYS A 4 19.91 33.04 -10.26
CA LYS A 4 20.59 32.42 -9.10
C LYS A 4 20.96 30.96 -9.36
N GLN A 5 20.16 30.24 -10.15
CA GLN A 5 20.36 28.85 -10.55
C GLN A 5 19.95 28.68 -12.02
N VAL A 6 20.60 27.77 -12.74
CA VAL A 6 20.27 27.38 -14.11
C VAL A 6 20.10 25.87 -14.14
N ILE A 7 18.99 25.42 -14.70
CA ILE A 7 18.73 24.01 -14.97
C ILE A 7 18.58 23.87 -16.47
N THR A 8 19.28 22.89 -17.03
CA THR A 8 19.20 22.53 -18.45
C THR A 8 18.68 21.11 -18.56
N HIS A 9 17.96 20.82 -19.63
CA HIS A 9 17.49 19.47 -19.94
C HIS A 9 17.98 19.04 -21.33
N GLY A 10 18.07 17.73 -21.55
CA GLY A 10 18.36 17.15 -22.85
C GLY A 10 17.20 17.28 -23.83
N TRP A 11 17.40 16.74 -25.03
CA TRP A 11 16.38 16.70 -26.08
C TRP A 11 15.49 15.47 -25.92
N VAL A 12 14.26 15.57 -26.43
CA VAL A 12 13.40 14.40 -26.56
C VAL A 12 13.81 13.63 -27.82
N VAL A 13 14.12 12.35 -27.65
CA VAL A 13 14.55 11.42 -28.70
C VAL A 13 13.64 10.20 -28.73
N ASP A 14 13.62 9.47 -29.85
CA ASP A 14 12.81 8.25 -29.95
C ASP A 14 13.31 7.12 -29.03
N GLY A 15 12.63 5.97 -29.05
CA GLY A 15 13.00 4.81 -28.21
C GLY A 15 14.43 4.29 -28.47
N GLU A 16 14.97 4.49 -29.67
CA GLU A 16 16.34 4.11 -30.06
C GLU A 16 17.38 5.20 -29.72
N GLY A 17 16.93 6.39 -29.31
CA GLY A 17 17.79 7.53 -29.02
C GLY A 17 18.11 8.41 -30.23
N LYS A 18 17.34 8.30 -31.31
CA LYS A 18 17.50 9.14 -32.51
C LYS A 18 16.64 10.39 -32.41
N GLN A 19 17.07 11.45 -33.09
CA GLN A 19 16.28 12.66 -33.22
C GLN A 19 14.92 12.36 -33.88
N MET A 20 13.87 12.95 -33.33
CA MET A 20 12.52 12.80 -33.84
C MET A 20 12.29 13.69 -35.06
N HIS A 21 11.87 13.10 -36.18
CA HIS A 21 11.51 13.82 -37.39
C HIS A 21 10.21 13.29 -37.98
N LYS A 22 9.28 14.18 -38.36
CA LYS A 22 8.01 13.79 -38.99
C LYS A 22 8.21 12.91 -40.24
N SER A 23 9.25 13.18 -41.02
CA SER A 23 9.60 12.39 -42.22
C SER A 23 10.14 10.99 -41.91
N ALA A 24 10.64 10.75 -40.69
CA ALA A 24 11.14 9.46 -40.24
C ALA A 24 10.06 8.60 -39.55
N GLY A 25 8.85 9.15 -39.36
CA GLY A 25 7.72 8.44 -38.74
C GLY A 25 7.89 8.15 -37.24
N ASN A 26 8.95 8.67 -36.61
CA ASN A 26 9.28 8.44 -35.19
C ASN A 26 8.92 9.64 -34.29
N ALA A 27 8.29 10.68 -34.84
CA ALA A 27 7.88 11.85 -34.07
C ALA A 27 6.58 11.56 -33.31
N ILE A 28 6.59 11.82 -31.99
CA ILE A 28 5.43 11.69 -31.13
C ILE A 28 4.99 13.09 -30.69
N SER A 29 3.77 13.48 -31.02
CA SER A 29 3.23 14.78 -30.61
C SER A 29 2.68 14.72 -29.17
N PRO A 30 3.00 15.70 -28.30
CA PRO A 30 2.38 15.78 -26.98
C PRO A 30 0.85 15.79 -27.03
N ASN A 31 0.26 16.47 -28.02
CA ASN A 31 -1.21 16.53 -28.18
C ASN A 31 -1.81 15.15 -28.46
N GLU A 32 -1.14 14.32 -29.26
CA GLU A 32 -1.60 12.95 -29.54
C GLU A 32 -1.59 12.11 -28.25
N ILE A 33 -0.59 12.29 -27.39
CA ILE A 33 -0.54 11.61 -26.07
C ILE A 33 -1.67 12.11 -25.18
N VAL A 34 -1.92 13.43 -25.13
CA VAL A 34 -2.98 14.01 -24.31
C VAL A 34 -4.36 13.52 -24.76
N GLU A 35 -4.62 13.49 -26.07
CA GLU A 35 -5.89 12.99 -26.63
C GLU A 35 -6.08 11.49 -26.37
N LYS A 36 -5.01 10.68 -26.46
CA LYS A 36 -5.07 9.22 -26.30
C LYS A 36 -5.13 8.78 -24.84
N SER A 37 -4.36 9.41 -23.96
CA SER A 37 -4.06 8.88 -22.62
C SER A 37 -4.18 9.92 -21.50
N GLY A 38 -4.40 11.20 -21.82
CA GLY A 38 -4.52 12.30 -20.86
C GLY A 38 -3.20 13.02 -20.56
N ALA A 39 -3.32 14.29 -20.15
CA ALA A 39 -2.18 15.17 -19.92
C ALA A 39 -1.23 14.71 -18.80
N GLU A 40 -1.74 13.99 -17.80
CA GLU A 40 -0.91 13.49 -16.69
C GLU A 40 0.10 12.45 -17.15
N ILE A 41 -0.16 11.72 -18.24
CA ILE A 41 0.79 10.74 -18.76
C ILE A 41 2.06 11.42 -19.29
N VAL A 42 1.93 12.57 -19.95
CA VAL A 42 3.08 13.37 -20.39
C VAL A 42 3.85 13.90 -19.18
N ARG A 43 3.14 14.39 -18.15
CA ARG A 43 3.77 14.91 -16.92
C ARG A 43 4.51 13.81 -16.15
N LEU A 44 3.89 12.64 -16.03
CA LEU A 44 4.46 11.50 -15.32
C LEU A 44 5.66 10.91 -16.07
N TRP A 45 5.60 10.85 -17.40
CA TRP A 45 6.77 10.51 -18.22
C TRP A 45 7.92 11.50 -17.99
N ALA A 46 7.66 12.80 -18.02
CA ALA A 46 8.67 13.84 -17.77
C ALA A 46 9.29 13.74 -16.37
N ALA A 47 8.49 13.35 -15.36
CA ALA A 47 9.00 13.11 -14.01
C ALA A 47 9.81 11.81 -13.89
N ALA A 48 9.53 10.79 -14.70
CA ALA A 48 10.16 9.47 -14.61
C ALA A 48 11.51 9.36 -15.34
N VAL A 49 11.87 10.33 -16.19
CA VAL A 49 13.12 10.32 -16.97
C VAL A 49 14.21 11.16 -16.31
N ASP A 50 15.47 10.77 -16.53
CA ASP A 50 16.61 11.63 -16.23
C ASP A 50 16.71 12.71 -17.31
N TYR A 51 16.19 13.91 -16.98
CA TYR A 51 16.18 15.02 -17.93
C TYR A 51 17.57 15.64 -18.16
N THR A 52 18.59 15.29 -17.37
CA THR A 52 19.95 15.80 -17.58
C THR A 52 20.60 15.21 -18.83
N GLN A 53 20.04 14.11 -19.33
CA GLN A 53 20.39 13.45 -20.58
C GLN A 53 19.27 13.62 -21.62
N ASP A 54 19.53 13.17 -22.85
CA ASP A 54 18.47 13.04 -23.86
C ASP A 54 17.41 12.03 -23.41
N MET A 55 16.15 12.45 -23.44
CA MET A 55 15.01 11.74 -22.87
C MET A 55 14.30 10.91 -23.93
N ARG A 56 14.23 9.60 -23.73
CA ARG A 56 13.58 8.68 -24.66
C ARG A 56 12.06 8.71 -24.52
N CYS A 57 11.37 8.77 -25.65
CA CYS A 57 9.92 8.67 -25.74
C CYS A 57 9.54 7.72 -26.88
N SER A 58 8.78 6.67 -26.55
CA SER A 58 8.20 5.71 -27.50
C SER A 58 6.83 5.26 -26.99
N ASP A 59 6.01 4.65 -27.85
CA ASP A 59 4.72 4.09 -27.44
C ASP A 59 4.88 3.04 -26.32
N GLU A 60 5.94 2.22 -26.34
CA GLU A 60 6.22 1.24 -25.30
C GLU A 60 6.56 1.90 -23.96
N ILE A 61 7.36 2.97 -23.98
CA ILE A 61 7.69 3.75 -22.78
C ILE A 61 6.41 4.38 -22.22
N LEU A 62 5.60 5.01 -23.07
CA LEU A 62 4.34 5.64 -22.67
C LEU A 62 3.35 4.61 -22.12
N SER A 63 3.28 3.40 -22.69
CA SER A 63 2.45 2.32 -22.16
C SER A 63 2.86 1.95 -20.73
N ARG A 64 4.16 1.88 -20.43
CA ARG A 64 4.64 1.63 -19.06
C ARG A 64 4.27 2.76 -18.10
N ILE A 65 4.30 4.01 -18.56
CA ILE A 65 3.85 5.17 -17.78
C ILE A 65 2.34 5.11 -17.52
N VAL A 66 1.53 4.68 -18.50
CA VAL A 66 0.08 4.44 -18.30
C VAL A 66 -0.16 3.38 -17.23
N ASP A 67 0.60 2.29 -17.25
CA ASP A 67 0.46 1.25 -16.22
C ASP A 67 0.89 1.76 -14.84
N ALA A 68 1.95 2.56 -14.76
CA ALA A 68 2.36 3.20 -13.51
C ALA A 68 1.30 4.19 -12.98
N TYR A 69 0.74 5.02 -13.86
CA TYR A 69 -0.38 5.90 -13.54
C TYR A 69 -1.57 5.13 -12.95
N ARG A 70 -1.95 3.99 -13.56
CA ARG A 70 -3.02 3.12 -13.03
C ARG A 70 -2.71 2.61 -11.63
N LYS A 71 -1.44 2.33 -11.29
CA LYS A 71 -1.06 1.94 -9.93
C LYS A 71 -1.28 3.08 -8.94
N PHE A 72 -0.82 4.30 -9.24
CA PHE A 72 -1.09 5.48 -8.41
C PHE A 72 -2.59 5.69 -8.17
N ARG A 73 -3.38 5.72 -9.25
CA ARG A 73 -4.84 5.90 -9.18
C ARG A 73 -5.52 4.81 -8.36
N ASN A 74 -5.13 3.54 -8.55
CA ASN A 74 -5.70 2.42 -7.81
C ASN A 74 -5.34 2.46 -6.32
N THR A 75 -4.15 2.91 -5.97
CA THR A 75 -3.73 3.10 -4.57
C THR A 75 -4.61 4.13 -3.88
N LEU A 76 -4.78 5.32 -4.49
CA LEU A 76 -5.66 6.37 -3.95
C LEU A 76 -7.11 5.89 -3.88
N ARG A 77 -7.61 5.24 -4.94
CA ARG A 77 -8.99 4.69 -4.98
C ARG A 77 -9.23 3.66 -3.88
N TYR A 78 -8.28 2.75 -3.63
CA TYR A 78 -8.41 1.76 -2.59
C TYR A 78 -8.49 2.42 -1.21
N ALA A 79 -7.59 3.37 -0.93
CA ALA A 79 -7.58 4.05 0.35
C ALA A 79 -8.88 4.85 0.57
N LEU A 80 -9.29 5.69 -0.39
CA LEU A 80 -10.53 6.45 -0.36
C LEU A 80 -11.77 5.56 -0.21
N GLY A 81 -11.85 4.46 -0.96
CA GLY A 81 -12.99 3.54 -0.90
C GLY A 81 -13.17 2.86 0.46
N ASN A 82 -12.13 2.84 1.30
CA ASN A 82 -12.18 2.31 2.67
C ASN A 82 -12.42 3.40 3.73
N LEU A 83 -12.57 4.67 3.32
CA LEU A 83 -12.90 5.80 4.20
C LEU A 83 -14.39 6.14 4.20
N ASP A 84 -15.23 5.31 3.56
CA ASP A 84 -16.69 5.48 3.63
C ASP A 84 -17.19 5.45 5.09
N GLY A 85 -17.98 6.46 5.46
CA GLY A 85 -18.46 6.66 6.83
C GLY A 85 -17.38 6.92 7.88
N PHE A 86 -16.16 7.28 7.50
CA PHE A 86 -15.12 7.74 8.42
C PHE A 86 -15.13 9.26 8.55
N ASN A 87 -15.24 9.75 9.77
CA ASN A 87 -15.09 11.17 10.08
C ASN A 87 -13.83 11.39 10.94
N PRO A 88 -12.76 12.02 10.41
CA PRO A 88 -11.53 12.26 11.14
C PRO A 88 -11.70 13.13 12.40
N GLU A 89 -12.80 13.88 12.55
CA GLU A 89 -13.06 14.67 13.76
C GLU A 89 -13.63 13.85 14.92
N THR A 90 -14.29 12.72 14.64
CA THR A 90 -14.99 11.91 15.67
C THR A 90 -14.48 10.48 15.77
N ASP A 91 -13.88 9.96 14.70
CA ASP A 91 -13.42 8.57 14.57
C ASP A 91 -11.90 8.45 14.62
N SER A 92 -11.17 9.55 14.82
CA SER A 92 -9.71 9.55 14.88
C SER A 92 -9.21 8.67 16.03
N VAL A 93 -8.17 7.88 15.73
CA VAL A 93 -7.41 7.11 16.73
C VAL A 93 -6.06 7.79 16.92
N SER A 94 -5.64 8.00 18.16
CA SER A 94 -4.32 8.56 18.44
C SER A 94 -3.23 7.53 18.15
N GLU A 95 -2.05 8.00 17.75
CA GLU A 95 -0.99 7.13 17.25
C GLU A 95 -0.52 6.05 18.25
N ASN A 96 -0.59 6.33 19.55
CA ASN A 96 -0.29 5.37 20.61
C ASN A 96 -1.36 4.27 20.78
N GLU A 97 -2.58 4.50 20.31
CA GLU A 97 -3.69 3.54 20.32
C GLU A 97 -3.82 2.79 18.99
N MET A 98 -3.10 3.24 17.95
CA MET A 98 -3.10 2.59 16.66
C MET A 98 -2.40 1.23 16.73
N LEU A 99 -2.95 0.28 15.97
CA LEU A 99 -2.32 -1.01 15.76
C LEU A 99 -0.97 -0.83 15.08
N GLU A 100 -0.02 -1.70 15.42
CA GLU A 100 1.37 -1.47 15.10
C GLU A 100 1.66 -1.40 13.60
N ILE A 101 1.01 -2.24 12.78
CA ILE A 101 1.15 -2.20 11.33
C ILE A 101 0.73 -0.85 10.73
N ASP A 102 -0.23 -0.16 11.35
CA ASP A 102 -0.71 1.14 10.89
C ASP A 102 0.30 2.22 11.25
N ARG A 103 0.91 2.14 12.44
CA ARG A 103 2.05 2.99 12.82
C ARG A 103 3.24 2.77 11.90
N TRP A 104 3.54 1.52 11.53
CA TRP A 104 4.60 1.20 10.58
C TRP A 104 4.33 1.83 9.20
N ALA A 105 3.09 1.79 8.72
CA ALA A 105 2.72 2.40 7.45
C ALA A 105 2.87 3.93 7.48
N LEU A 106 2.56 4.57 8.62
CA LEU A 106 2.76 6.00 8.83
C LEU A 106 4.25 6.38 8.97
N ALA A 107 5.04 5.62 9.71
CA ALA A 107 6.49 5.81 9.77
C ALA A 107 7.14 5.67 8.39
N SER A 108 6.66 4.73 7.57
CA SER A 108 7.10 4.57 6.18
C SER A 108 6.66 5.74 5.28
N LEU A 109 5.52 6.36 5.57
CA LEU A 109 5.04 7.56 4.88
C LEU A 109 5.90 8.79 5.22
N ASP A 110 6.39 8.89 6.44
CA ASP A 110 7.30 9.97 6.85
C ASP A 110 8.66 9.86 6.13
N ASP A 111 9.23 8.66 6.04
CA ASP A 111 10.44 8.39 5.26
C ASP A 111 10.24 8.69 3.76
N LEU A 112 9.09 8.29 3.19
CA LEU A 112 8.70 8.67 1.83
C LEU A 112 8.66 10.20 1.67
N THR A 113 8.03 10.90 2.61
CA THR A 113 7.88 12.36 2.57
C THR A 113 9.25 13.03 2.49
N ALA A 114 10.19 12.64 3.35
CA ALA A 114 11.55 13.17 3.32
C ALA A 114 12.25 12.92 1.97
N LYS A 115 12.11 11.72 1.41
CA LYS A 115 12.71 11.35 0.10
C LYS A 115 12.13 12.16 -1.05
N VAL A 116 10.81 12.33 -1.09
CA VAL A 116 10.12 13.08 -2.16
C VAL A 116 10.45 14.56 -2.09
N LEU A 117 10.42 15.16 -0.89
CA LEU A 117 10.79 16.57 -0.72
C LEU A 117 12.24 16.83 -1.12
N LYS A 118 13.17 15.95 -0.72
CA LYS A 118 14.56 16.04 -1.15
C LYS A 118 14.69 15.99 -2.68
N GLY A 119 13.96 15.10 -3.34
CA GLY A 119 13.91 15.03 -4.80
C GLY A 119 13.41 16.34 -5.42
N TYR A 120 12.35 16.94 -4.89
CA TYR A 120 11.87 18.24 -5.37
C TYR A 120 12.86 19.38 -5.13
N GLU A 121 13.49 19.44 -3.94
CA GLU A 121 14.47 20.46 -3.58
C GLU A 121 15.73 20.39 -4.45
N SER A 122 16.16 19.20 -4.83
CA SER A 122 17.31 18.99 -5.71
C SER A 122 16.97 18.96 -7.19
N TYR A 123 15.70 19.20 -7.55
CA TYR A 123 15.17 19.03 -8.91
C TYR A 123 15.32 17.61 -9.48
N ASP A 124 15.52 16.60 -8.63
CA ASP A 124 15.56 15.19 -9.01
C ASP A 124 14.14 14.59 -8.98
N PHE A 125 13.36 14.93 -10.02
CA PHE A 125 11.98 14.45 -10.17
C PHE A 125 11.90 12.93 -10.37
N GLN A 126 12.93 12.33 -10.95
CA GLN A 126 13.01 10.89 -11.16
C GLN A 126 13.13 10.16 -9.82
N ALA A 127 13.96 10.64 -8.90
CA ALA A 127 14.03 10.09 -7.55
C ALA A 127 12.68 10.22 -6.81
N ALA A 128 12.03 11.38 -6.90
CA ALA A 128 10.71 11.58 -6.29
C ALA A 128 9.65 10.63 -6.88
N TYR A 129 9.63 10.48 -8.21
CA TYR A 129 8.74 9.55 -8.91
C TYR A 129 8.97 8.10 -8.45
N HIS A 130 10.22 7.64 -8.42
CA HIS A 130 10.55 6.27 -8.02
C HIS A 130 10.19 5.99 -6.56
N ALA A 131 10.44 6.93 -5.65
CA ALA A 131 10.06 6.82 -4.25
C ALA A 131 8.54 6.66 -4.10
N LEU A 132 7.76 7.53 -4.75
CA LEU A 132 6.28 7.44 -4.75
C LEU A 132 5.79 6.12 -5.34
N TYR A 133 6.37 5.71 -6.48
CA TYR A 133 5.96 4.48 -7.17
C TYR A 133 6.25 3.24 -6.33
N GLN A 134 7.44 3.14 -5.74
CA GLN A 134 7.82 2.05 -4.86
C GLN A 134 6.93 2.00 -3.61
N PHE A 135 6.64 3.15 -2.99
CA PHE A 135 5.74 3.20 -1.85
C PHE A 135 4.33 2.72 -2.20
N CYS A 136 3.77 3.17 -3.32
CA CYS A 136 2.42 2.75 -3.74
C CYS A 136 2.34 1.27 -4.07
N THR A 137 3.36 0.72 -4.73
CA THR A 137 3.33 -0.66 -5.25
C THR A 137 3.81 -1.69 -4.23
N VAL A 138 4.89 -1.41 -3.51
CA VAL A 138 5.52 -2.36 -2.58
C VAL A 138 4.97 -2.13 -1.17
N THR A 139 5.17 -0.95 -0.60
CA THR A 139 4.82 -0.65 0.80
C THR A 139 3.32 -0.73 1.03
N LEU A 140 2.53 -0.09 0.17
CA LEU A 140 1.08 -0.09 0.29
C LEU A 140 0.46 -1.32 -0.34
N SER A 141 0.51 -1.47 -1.67
CA SER A 141 -0.29 -2.49 -2.35
C SER A 141 0.11 -3.93 -2.00
N ALA A 142 1.40 -4.26 -1.93
CA ALA A 142 1.86 -5.64 -1.73
C ALA A 142 2.00 -6.05 -0.26
N ARG A 143 2.19 -5.06 0.63
CA ARG A 143 2.34 -5.27 2.08
C ARG A 143 1.10 -4.75 2.82
N TYR A 144 1.00 -3.45 3.07
CA TYR A 144 -0.01 -2.88 3.96
C TYR A 144 -1.46 -3.21 3.57
N PHE A 145 -1.89 -2.82 2.37
CA PHE A 145 -3.26 -2.97 1.90
C PHE A 145 -3.68 -4.43 1.85
N ASP A 146 -2.78 -5.33 1.46
CA ASP A 146 -3.10 -6.75 1.36
C ASP A 146 -3.39 -7.37 2.73
N ILE A 147 -2.60 -6.99 3.74
CA ILE A 147 -2.75 -7.47 5.13
C ILE A 147 -4.02 -6.90 5.77
N ILE A 148 -4.32 -5.62 5.57
CA ILE A 148 -5.41 -4.96 6.32
C ILE A 148 -6.80 -5.16 5.70
N LYS A 149 -6.93 -5.74 4.50
CA LYS A 149 -8.24 -6.01 3.84
C LYS A 149 -9.19 -6.76 4.76
N ASP A 150 -8.69 -7.84 5.34
CA ASP A 150 -9.47 -8.68 6.24
C ASP A 150 -9.97 -7.86 7.44
N ARG A 151 -9.11 -7.00 8.00
CA ARG A 151 -9.52 -6.11 9.09
C ARG A 151 -10.59 -5.10 8.66
N LEU A 152 -10.41 -4.44 7.52
CA LEU A 152 -11.34 -3.41 7.01
C LEU A 152 -12.73 -3.97 6.67
N TYR A 153 -12.81 -5.21 6.21
CA TYR A 153 -14.04 -5.83 5.73
C TYR A 153 -14.77 -6.65 6.81
N ILE A 154 -14.03 -7.16 7.80
CA ILE A 154 -14.58 -8.11 8.78
C ILE A 154 -14.91 -7.45 10.12
N PHE A 155 -14.11 -6.51 10.61
CA PHE A 155 -14.42 -5.86 11.89
C PHE A 155 -15.66 -4.97 11.79
N ALA A 156 -16.30 -4.75 12.94
CA ALA A 156 -17.46 -3.87 13.03
C ALA A 156 -17.07 -2.41 12.67
N PRO A 157 -18.03 -1.60 12.16
CA PRO A 157 -17.71 -0.27 11.64
C PRO A 157 -16.96 0.67 12.59
N LYS A 158 -17.20 0.55 13.90
CA LYS A 158 -16.64 1.41 14.95
C LYS A 158 -15.55 0.72 15.79
N SER A 159 -15.13 -0.48 15.43
CA SER A 159 -14.08 -1.18 16.18
C SER A 159 -12.75 -0.41 16.10
N LEU A 160 -11.94 -0.49 17.17
CA LEU A 160 -10.64 0.17 17.22
C LEU A 160 -9.74 -0.29 16.06
N GLU A 161 -9.77 -1.58 15.73
CA GLU A 161 -8.97 -2.18 14.68
C GLU A 161 -9.31 -1.59 13.31
N ARG A 162 -10.61 -1.42 13.00
CA ARG A 162 -11.05 -0.78 11.77
C ARG A 162 -10.73 0.72 11.76
N ARG A 163 -10.97 1.43 12.87
CA ARG A 163 -10.69 2.88 12.96
C ARG A 163 -9.21 3.20 12.89
N SER A 164 -8.34 2.38 13.46
CA SER A 164 -6.88 2.48 13.33
C SER A 164 -6.45 2.41 11.85
N ALA A 165 -6.98 1.42 11.11
CA ALA A 165 -6.75 1.27 9.68
C ALA A 165 -7.19 2.52 8.90
N GLN A 166 -8.42 2.98 9.16
CA GLN A 166 -9.01 4.14 8.47
C GLN A 166 -8.24 5.42 8.76
N MET A 167 -7.79 5.63 10.01
CA MET A 167 -6.97 6.78 10.35
C MET A 167 -5.64 6.79 9.59
N ALA A 168 -4.97 5.63 9.46
CA ALA A 168 -3.76 5.53 8.65
C ALA A 168 -4.05 5.76 7.16
N LEU A 169 -5.11 5.16 6.61
CA LEU A 169 -5.51 5.38 5.20
C LEU A 169 -5.85 6.84 4.91
N TYR A 170 -6.47 7.53 5.87
CA TYR A 170 -6.78 8.96 5.77
C TYR A 170 -5.49 9.78 5.66
N LYS A 171 -4.56 9.62 6.61
CA LYS A 171 -3.26 10.32 6.60
C LYS A 171 -2.46 10.00 5.32
N ILE A 172 -2.39 8.73 4.93
CA ILE A 172 -1.71 8.30 3.70
C ILE A 172 -2.31 8.99 2.48
N THR A 173 -3.65 9.01 2.35
CA THR A 173 -4.30 9.62 1.18
C THR A 173 -4.10 11.13 1.13
N GLU A 174 -4.24 11.81 2.27
CA GLU A 174 -4.00 13.26 2.39
C GLU A 174 -2.57 13.62 1.97
N THR A 175 -1.59 12.91 2.53
CA THR A 175 -0.17 13.19 2.32
C THR A 175 0.26 12.82 0.89
N LEU A 176 -0.17 11.66 0.37
CA LEU A 176 0.11 11.28 -1.01
C LEU A 176 -0.50 12.27 -2.00
N SER A 177 -1.71 12.78 -1.77
CA SER A 177 -2.32 13.78 -2.66
C SER A 177 -1.45 15.03 -2.75
N ARG A 178 -0.90 15.51 -1.63
CA ARG A 178 -0.01 16.67 -1.60
C ARG A 178 1.33 16.38 -2.28
N LEU A 179 1.96 15.26 -1.96
CA LEU A 179 3.24 14.85 -2.54
C LEU A 179 3.16 14.57 -4.05
N MET A 180 2.06 14.00 -4.53
CA MET A 180 1.85 13.68 -5.95
C MET A 180 1.41 14.89 -6.78
N SER A 181 0.81 15.91 -6.15
CA SER A 181 0.20 17.06 -6.84
C SER A 181 1.07 17.74 -7.91
N PRO A 182 2.41 17.88 -7.78
CA PRO A 182 3.22 18.48 -8.84
C PRO A 182 3.31 17.64 -10.11
N MET A 183 3.22 16.31 -10.00
CA MET A 183 3.31 15.36 -11.13
C MET A 183 1.92 14.99 -11.66
N LEU A 184 0.99 14.68 -10.75
CA LEU A 184 -0.37 14.20 -10.99
C LEU A 184 -1.39 15.26 -10.58
N VAL A 185 -1.41 16.38 -11.30
CA VAL A 185 -2.20 17.56 -10.92
C VAL A 185 -3.70 17.33 -10.86
N PHE A 186 -4.25 16.50 -11.75
CA PHE A 186 -5.69 16.27 -11.82
C PHE A 186 -6.09 15.13 -10.88
N THR A 187 -5.35 14.02 -10.92
CA THR A 187 -5.65 12.86 -10.07
C THR A 187 -5.49 13.17 -8.59
N SER A 188 -4.50 13.98 -8.21
CA SER A 188 -4.31 14.36 -6.80
C SER A 188 -5.42 15.28 -6.30
N ASP A 189 -5.93 16.18 -7.16
CA ASP A 189 -7.02 17.08 -6.81
C ASP A 189 -8.36 16.33 -6.75
N GLU A 190 -8.61 15.41 -7.68
CA GLU A 190 -9.76 14.49 -7.64
C GLU A 190 -9.75 13.63 -6.35
N ALA A 191 -8.59 13.10 -5.96
CA ALA A 191 -8.46 12.36 -4.70
C ALA A 191 -8.73 13.25 -3.47
N TRP A 192 -8.27 14.50 -3.52
CA TRP A 192 -8.46 15.49 -2.46
C TRP A 192 -9.92 15.90 -2.29
N GLU A 193 -10.66 16.11 -3.40
CA GLU A 193 -12.10 16.39 -3.39
C GLU A 193 -12.91 15.26 -2.74
N ASN A 194 -12.42 14.02 -2.83
CA ASN A 194 -13.05 12.84 -2.25
C ASN A 194 -12.53 12.49 -0.85
N LEU A 195 -11.55 13.25 -0.32
CA LEU A 195 -11.03 13.04 1.02
C LEU A 195 -12.04 13.57 2.06
N PRO A 196 -12.48 12.76 3.05
CA PRO A 196 -13.48 13.20 4.02
C PRO A 196 -13.04 14.44 4.82
N HIS A 197 -13.96 15.40 4.99
CA HIS A 197 -13.78 16.57 5.85
C HIS A 197 -12.58 17.46 5.50
N GLN A 198 -12.14 17.45 4.24
CA GLN A 198 -11.04 18.28 3.79
C GLN A 198 -11.44 19.75 3.67
N LYS A 199 -10.63 20.66 4.24
CA LYS A 199 -10.97 22.09 4.40
C LYS A 199 -10.59 22.95 3.21
N LEU A 200 -9.49 22.62 2.53
CA LEU A 200 -9.02 23.38 1.37
C LEU A 200 -9.75 22.89 0.12
N ALA A 201 -10.20 23.83 -0.70
CA ALA A 201 -10.95 23.53 -1.92
C ALA A 201 -10.16 22.75 -2.99
N SER A 202 -8.83 22.77 -2.91
CA SER A 202 -7.94 22.07 -3.83
C SER A 202 -6.65 21.70 -3.12
N VAL A 203 -6.03 20.59 -3.52
CA VAL A 203 -4.71 20.18 -3.03
C VAL A 203 -3.65 21.18 -3.41
N HIS A 204 -3.84 21.91 -4.52
CA HIS A 204 -2.91 22.93 -5.02
C HIS A 204 -2.87 24.19 -4.14
N LEU A 205 -3.77 24.31 -3.17
CA LEU A 205 -3.77 25.35 -2.13
C LEU A 205 -3.10 24.88 -0.83
N ALA A 206 -2.77 23.59 -0.72
CA ALA A 206 -2.10 23.04 0.44
C ALA A 206 -0.59 23.24 0.36
N GLU A 207 0.06 23.43 1.51
CA GLU A 207 1.52 23.37 1.59
C GLU A 207 2.01 21.94 1.34
N PHE A 208 3.31 21.70 1.21
CA PHE A 208 3.81 20.33 1.32
C PHE A 208 3.72 19.81 2.77
N PRO A 209 3.54 18.49 2.98
CA PRO A 209 3.65 17.90 4.31
C PRO A 209 5.07 18.11 4.86
N LYS A 210 5.21 18.11 6.18
CA LYS A 210 6.52 18.18 6.84
C LYS A 210 6.93 16.78 7.20
N ALA A 211 8.14 16.37 6.84
CA ALA A 211 8.72 15.14 7.37
C ALA A 211 8.89 15.26 8.89
N VAL A 212 8.55 14.21 9.62
CA VAL A 212 8.84 14.11 11.05
C VAL A 212 10.36 13.97 11.22
N ALA A 213 10.92 14.63 12.24
CA ALA A 213 12.36 14.68 12.45
C ALA A 213 12.96 13.35 12.92
N GLU A 214 12.17 12.52 13.60
CA GLU A 214 12.59 11.21 14.12
C GLU A 214 11.59 10.14 13.66
N VAL A 215 12.09 9.20 12.86
CA VAL A 215 11.35 8.01 12.45
C VAL A 215 11.70 6.89 13.42
N ASP A 216 10.71 6.12 13.88
CA ASP A 216 10.95 4.95 14.73
C ASP A 216 11.67 3.85 13.96
N SER A 217 13.00 3.88 14.00
CA SER A 217 13.84 2.92 13.31
C SER A 217 13.67 1.49 13.82
N THR A 218 13.33 1.33 15.11
CA THR A 218 13.11 -0.01 15.68
C THR A 218 11.84 -0.62 15.11
N LEU A 219 10.75 0.15 15.06
CA LEU A 219 9.51 -0.27 14.40
C LEU A 219 9.75 -0.67 12.94
N LEU A 220 10.45 0.17 12.17
CA LEU A 220 10.74 -0.12 10.76
C LEU A 220 11.59 -1.39 10.59
N ASN A 221 12.63 -1.57 11.41
CA ASN A 221 13.52 -2.73 11.33
C ASN A 221 12.79 -4.03 11.71
N ASN A 222 11.99 -4.00 12.78
CA ASN A 222 11.17 -5.14 13.19
C ASN A 222 10.23 -5.58 12.06
N TRP A 223 9.53 -4.63 11.44
CA TRP A 223 8.63 -4.95 10.35
C TRP A 223 9.35 -5.42 9.08
N GLU A 224 10.55 -4.93 8.79
CA GLU A 224 11.34 -5.48 7.68
C GLU A 224 11.75 -6.94 7.94
N GLN A 225 12.07 -7.31 9.18
CA GLN A 225 12.29 -8.70 9.56
C GLN A 225 11.02 -9.54 9.38
N ILE A 226 9.85 -9.03 9.80
CA ILE A 226 8.55 -9.69 9.58
C ILE A 226 8.27 -9.88 8.08
N PHE A 227 8.52 -8.86 7.25
CA PHE A 227 8.31 -8.96 5.80
C PHE A 227 9.28 -9.92 5.12
N SER A 228 10.54 -9.99 5.57
CA SER A 228 11.48 -10.99 5.07
C SER A 228 10.98 -12.41 5.36
N ILE A 229 10.43 -12.66 6.54
CA ILE A 229 9.82 -13.95 6.90
C ILE A 229 8.52 -14.18 6.09
N ARG A 230 7.72 -13.14 5.89
CA ARG A 230 6.52 -13.20 5.04
C ARG A 230 6.87 -13.62 3.62
N ASP A 231 7.96 -13.11 3.04
CA ASP A 231 8.37 -13.46 1.68
C ASP A 231 8.73 -14.95 1.56
N GLU A 232 9.42 -15.53 2.56
CA GLU A 232 9.65 -16.97 2.67
C GLU A 232 8.32 -17.76 2.76
N VAL A 233 7.37 -17.26 3.56
CA VAL A 233 6.04 -17.89 3.72
C VAL A 233 5.23 -17.84 2.43
N LEU A 234 5.20 -16.69 1.73
CA LEU A 234 4.49 -16.53 0.47
C LEU A 234 5.05 -17.47 -0.61
N LYS A 235 6.37 -17.64 -0.64
CA LYS A 235 7.01 -18.61 -1.53
C LYS A 235 6.55 -20.04 -1.23
N ALA A 236 6.58 -20.46 0.03
CA ALA A 236 6.13 -21.80 0.43
C ALA A 236 4.63 -22.02 0.15
N LEU A 237 3.79 -21.00 0.34
CA LEU A 237 2.37 -21.04 0.00
C LEU A 237 2.15 -21.23 -1.51
N GLU A 238 2.93 -20.56 -2.35
CA GLU A 238 2.84 -20.72 -3.81
C GLU A 238 3.28 -22.12 -4.25
N GLU A 239 4.35 -22.66 -3.67
CA GLU A 239 4.77 -24.05 -3.90
C GLU A 239 3.68 -25.05 -3.50
N ALA A 240 3.01 -24.84 -2.37
CA ALA A 240 1.90 -25.67 -1.91
C ALA A 240 0.66 -25.58 -2.83
N ARG A 241 0.38 -24.40 -3.41
CA ARG A 241 -0.69 -24.22 -4.40
C ARG A 241 -0.38 -24.96 -5.70
N ILE A 242 0.84 -24.86 -6.21
CA ILE A 242 1.29 -25.61 -7.39
C ILE A 242 1.20 -27.12 -7.16
N ALA A 243 1.56 -27.57 -5.95
CA ALA A 243 1.42 -28.97 -5.52
C ALA A 243 -0.03 -29.40 -5.24
N LYS A 244 -1.03 -28.50 -5.39
CA LYS A 244 -2.46 -28.72 -5.13
C LYS A 244 -2.77 -29.17 -3.70
N GLN A 245 -1.92 -28.81 -2.74
CA GLN A 245 -2.16 -29.08 -1.32
C GLN A 245 -3.23 -28.14 -0.75
N ILE A 246 -3.25 -26.89 -1.23
CA ILE A 246 -4.21 -25.84 -0.89
C ILE A 246 -4.70 -25.13 -2.15
N GLY A 247 -5.93 -24.62 -2.15
CA GLY A 247 -6.47 -23.76 -3.22
C GLY A 247 -6.19 -22.27 -2.99
N SER A 248 -6.34 -21.82 -1.74
CA SER A 248 -6.10 -20.44 -1.30
C SER A 248 -5.19 -20.40 -0.07
N SER A 249 -4.54 -19.27 0.21
CA SER A 249 -3.70 -19.15 1.42
C SER A 249 -4.52 -19.25 2.71
N LEU A 250 -5.80 -18.89 2.68
CA LEU A 250 -6.69 -19.06 3.83
C LEU A 250 -6.99 -20.53 4.14
N GLU A 251 -6.78 -21.47 3.22
CA GLU A 251 -6.83 -22.91 3.52
C GLU A 251 -5.57 -23.42 4.23
N ALA A 252 -4.57 -22.56 4.45
CA ALA A 252 -3.28 -22.97 4.99
C ALA A 252 -3.15 -22.76 6.50
N LYS A 253 -2.42 -23.68 7.11
CA LYS A 253 -1.73 -23.56 8.38
C LYS A 253 -0.24 -23.50 8.10
N VAL A 254 0.41 -22.43 8.55
CA VAL A 254 1.85 -22.24 8.39
C VAL A 254 2.54 -22.72 9.66
N ILE A 255 3.52 -23.60 9.51
CA ILE A 255 4.39 -24.03 10.61
C ILE A 255 5.77 -23.43 10.35
N LEU A 256 6.16 -22.49 11.21
CA LEU A 256 7.46 -21.84 11.19
C LEU A 256 8.38 -22.54 12.19
N THR A 257 9.53 -23.00 11.73
CA THR A 257 10.64 -23.37 12.61
C THR A 257 11.76 -22.36 12.42
N ALA A 258 12.31 -21.81 13.49
CA ALA A 258 13.43 -20.87 13.41
C ALA A 258 14.39 -21.04 14.59
N ASP A 259 15.55 -20.39 14.54
CA ASP A 259 16.43 -20.32 15.70
C ASP A 259 15.74 -19.65 16.90
N LYS A 260 16.34 -19.78 18.09
CA LYS A 260 15.77 -19.27 19.34
C LYS A 260 15.46 -17.77 19.31
N GLU A 261 16.34 -16.96 18.74
CA GLU A 261 16.19 -15.50 18.71
C GLU A 261 15.01 -15.11 17.80
N THR A 262 14.98 -15.66 16.59
CA THR A 262 13.88 -15.46 15.64
C THR A 262 12.55 -16.00 16.18
N THR A 263 12.57 -17.13 16.89
CA THR A 263 11.37 -17.70 17.52
C THR A 263 10.81 -16.76 18.59
N MET A 264 11.65 -16.26 19.50
CA MET A 264 11.23 -15.28 20.51
C MET A 264 10.66 -14.02 19.87
N PHE A 265 11.32 -13.51 18.83
CA PHE A 265 10.83 -12.37 18.06
C PHE A 265 9.45 -12.63 17.45
N LEU A 266 9.24 -13.77 16.79
CA LEU A 266 7.94 -14.12 16.19
C LEU A 266 6.83 -14.29 17.24
N LEU A 267 7.16 -14.78 18.44
CA LEU A 267 6.20 -14.94 19.53
C LEU A 267 5.66 -13.59 20.02
N ASP A 268 6.45 -12.51 19.97
CA ASP A 268 5.97 -11.16 20.29
C ASP A 268 4.87 -10.66 19.32
N TYR A 269 4.82 -11.23 18.09
CA TYR A 269 3.82 -10.90 17.06
C TYR A 269 2.78 -12.00 16.82
N TYR A 270 2.80 -13.07 17.63
CA TYR A 270 2.11 -14.33 17.33
C TYR A 270 0.65 -14.16 16.89
N GLU A 271 -0.13 -13.37 17.65
CA GLU A 271 -1.54 -13.09 17.39
C GLU A 271 -1.80 -12.44 16.01
N ASN A 272 -0.81 -11.71 15.48
CA ASN A 272 -0.90 -11.00 14.21
C ASN A 272 -0.26 -11.75 13.02
N LEU A 273 0.51 -12.81 13.27
CA LEU A 273 1.23 -13.52 12.20
C LEU A 273 0.29 -14.11 11.15
N ARG A 274 -0.83 -14.71 11.57
CA ARG A 274 -1.82 -15.27 10.64
C ARG A 274 -2.39 -14.22 9.68
N TYR A 275 -2.61 -12.99 10.15
CA TYR A 275 -3.12 -11.89 9.33
C TYR A 275 -2.02 -11.34 8.41
N THR A 276 -0.80 -11.24 8.93
CA THR A 276 0.36 -10.77 8.17
C THR A 276 0.69 -11.70 7.01
N PHE A 277 0.59 -13.02 7.22
CA PHE A 277 0.82 -14.02 6.19
C PHE A 277 -0.44 -14.35 5.36
N ILE A 278 -1.60 -13.84 5.75
CA ILE A 278 -2.89 -14.06 5.09
C ILE A 278 -3.23 -15.56 5.01
N VAL A 279 -3.15 -16.21 6.17
CA VAL A 279 -3.43 -17.63 6.38
C VAL A 279 -4.37 -17.80 7.57
N SER A 280 -4.96 -18.98 7.73
CA SER A 280 -5.91 -19.20 8.83
C SER A 280 -5.22 -19.47 10.17
N GLN A 281 -4.04 -20.09 10.15
CA GLN A 281 -3.33 -20.52 11.36
C GLN A 281 -1.82 -20.43 11.18
N VAL A 282 -1.13 -20.17 12.29
CA VAL A 282 0.34 -20.15 12.37
C VAL A 282 0.78 -20.90 13.63
N GLU A 283 1.79 -21.74 13.49
CA GLU A 283 2.56 -22.30 14.61
C GLU A 283 4.01 -21.85 14.49
N VAL A 284 4.64 -21.59 15.63
CA VAL A 284 6.05 -21.16 15.71
C VAL A 284 6.78 -22.13 16.64
N HIS A 285 7.87 -22.71 16.16
CA HIS A 285 8.69 -23.70 16.86
C HIS A 285 10.17 -23.33 16.83
N GLU A 286 10.89 -23.62 17.90
CA GLU A 286 12.36 -23.47 17.95
C GLU A 286 13.05 -24.65 17.24
N GLY A 287 14.10 -24.36 16.46
CA GLY A 287 14.92 -25.35 15.77
C GLY A 287 16.28 -24.78 15.34
N GLU A 288 17.01 -25.50 14.48
CA GLU A 288 18.37 -25.11 14.09
C GLU A 288 18.43 -24.09 12.94
N ALA A 289 17.40 -24.04 12.08
CA ALA A 289 17.36 -23.18 10.90
C ALA A 289 15.92 -22.79 10.54
N MET A 290 15.79 -21.69 9.80
CA MET A 290 14.50 -21.23 9.28
C MET A 290 13.91 -22.26 8.32
N LYS A 291 12.69 -22.72 8.61
CA LYS A 291 11.93 -23.64 7.78
C LYS A 291 10.46 -23.22 7.79
N VAL A 292 9.85 -23.24 6.61
CA VAL A 292 8.42 -23.01 6.44
C VAL A 292 7.78 -24.29 5.92
N GLU A 293 6.81 -24.81 6.65
CA GLU A 293 5.97 -25.93 6.22
C GLU A 293 4.52 -25.48 6.09
N ILE A 294 3.86 -25.96 5.04
CA ILE A 294 2.45 -25.66 4.76
C ILE A 294 1.62 -26.91 4.98
N GLN A 295 0.59 -26.79 5.81
CA GLN A 295 -0.44 -27.80 6.01
C GLN A 295 -1.81 -27.22 5.69
N LYS A 296 -2.84 -28.06 5.58
CA LYS A 296 -4.22 -27.58 5.57
C LYS A 296 -4.60 -27.06 6.95
N ALA A 297 -5.31 -25.94 6.98
CA ALA A 297 -5.85 -25.38 8.20
C ALA A 297 -6.86 -26.33 8.84
N ASP A 298 -6.86 -26.36 10.17
CA ASP A 298 -7.77 -27.14 10.98
C ASP A 298 -9.16 -26.48 11.03
N GLY A 299 -10.19 -27.31 11.24
CA GLY A 299 -11.57 -26.86 11.38
C GLY A 299 -12.28 -26.61 10.05
N GLU A 300 -13.29 -25.76 10.08
CA GLU A 300 -14.19 -25.52 8.94
C GLU A 300 -14.10 -24.07 8.46
N LYS A 301 -14.45 -23.84 7.19
CA LYS A 301 -14.43 -22.52 6.58
C LYS A 301 -15.51 -21.62 7.17
N CYS A 302 -15.14 -20.42 7.61
CA CYS A 302 -16.08 -19.36 7.93
C CYS A 302 -16.66 -18.75 6.65
N GLU A 303 -17.98 -18.74 6.49
CA GLU A 303 -18.63 -18.19 5.29
C GLU A 303 -18.55 -16.66 5.15
N ARG A 304 -18.14 -15.95 6.22
CA ARG A 304 -17.99 -14.49 6.21
C ARG A 304 -16.57 -14.01 5.91
N CYS A 305 -15.56 -14.48 6.66
CA CYS A 305 -14.17 -14.06 6.47
C CYS A 305 -13.30 -15.06 5.71
N TRP A 306 -13.86 -16.22 5.34
CA TRP A 306 -13.18 -17.31 4.62
C TRP A 306 -11.96 -17.92 5.32
N ASN A 307 -11.66 -17.50 6.54
CA ASN A 307 -10.69 -18.18 7.39
C ASN A 307 -11.27 -19.49 7.91
N TYR A 308 -10.41 -20.46 8.15
CA TYR A 308 -10.73 -21.73 8.78
C TYR A 308 -10.56 -21.59 10.30
N SER A 309 -11.53 -22.10 11.04
CA SER A 309 -11.50 -22.14 12.50
C SER A 309 -12.17 -23.42 12.99
N THR A 310 -11.61 -24.00 14.04
CA THR A 310 -12.17 -25.15 14.74
C THR A 310 -13.45 -24.81 15.50
N ARG A 311 -13.77 -23.51 15.64
CA ARG A 311 -14.96 -23.01 16.36
C ARG A 311 -16.15 -22.72 15.46
N VAL A 312 -16.01 -22.86 14.14
CA VAL A 312 -17.15 -22.78 13.23
C VAL A 312 -18.12 -23.91 13.58
N GLY A 313 -19.40 -23.59 13.75
CA GLY A 313 -20.43 -24.52 14.23
C GLY A 313 -20.75 -24.41 15.72
N GLU A 314 -19.96 -23.70 16.52
CA GLU A 314 -20.21 -23.55 17.98
C GLU A 314 -21.33 -22.55 18.32
N PHE A 315 -21.66 -21.62 17.43
CA PHE A 315 -22.54 -20.48 17.72
C PHE A 315 -23.94 -20.65 17.15
N GLU A 316 -24.96 -20.80 18.00
CA GLU A 316 -26.36 -21.03 17.56
C GLU A 316 -26.90 -19.94 16.63
N LYS A 317 -26.60 -18.67 16.91
CA LYS A 317 -27.14 -17.51 16.14
C LYS A 317 -26.54 -17.40 14.74
N TYR A 318 -25.26 -17.74 14.58
CA TYR A 318 -24.53 -17.71 13.30
C TYR A 318 -23.68 -18.98 13.18
N PRO A 319 -24.25 -20.13 12.81
CA PRO A 319 -23.55 -21.42 12.89
C PRO A 319 -22.41 -21.57 11.89
N THR A 320 -22.40 -20.81 10.79
CA THR A 320 -21.41 -20.93 9.71
C THR A 320 -20.25 -19.92 9.81
N VAL A 321 -20.12 -19.22 10.94
CA VAL A 321 -19.08 -18.20 11.13
C VAL A 321 -18.13 -18.53 12.27
N CYS A 322 -16.90 -18.03 12.18
CA CYS A 322 -15.91 -18.16 13.25
C CYS A 322 -16.19 -17.17 14.40
N GLU A 323 -15.48 -17.37 15.51
CA GLU A 323 -15.56 -16.58 16.74
C GLU A 323 -15.43 -15.07 16.50
N ARG A 324 -14.45 -14.65 15.69
CA ARG A 324 -14.26 -13.23 15.36
C ARG A 324 -15.43 -12.64 14.57
N CYS A 325 -15.97 -13.40 13.61
CA CYS A 325 -17.12 -12.94 12.83
C CYS A 325 -18.39 -12.90 13.65
N PHE A 326 -18.56 -13.84 14.59
CA PHE A 326 -19.66 -13.83 15.54
C PHE A 326 -19.67 -12.54 16.38
N ASP A 327 -18.53 -12.16 16.93
CA ASP A 327 -18.40 -10.93 17.74
C ASP A 327 -18.69 -9.67 16.89
N ALA A 328 -18.09 -9.58 15.70
CA ALA A 328 -18.32 -8.46 14.78
C ALA A 328 -19.79 -8.32 14.38
N LEU A 329 -20.48 -9.42 14.05
CA LEU A 329 -21.90 -9.40 13.69
C LEU A 329 -22.78 -8.95 14.86
N ASN A 330 -22.47 -9.41 16.08
CA ASN A 330 -23.20 -8.97 17.27
C ASN A 330 -23.02 -7.47 17.55
N GLU A 331 -21.83 -6.92 17.34
CA GLU A 331 -21.60 -5.48 17.46
C GLU A 331 -22.37 -4.69 16.40
N ILE A 332 -22.35 -5.15 15.14
CA ILE A 332 -23.08 -4.53 14.03
C ILE A 332 -24.57 -4.48 14.31
N GLU A 333 -25.17 -5.58 14.77
CA GLU A 333 -26.60 -5.61 15.09
C GLU A 333 -26.95 -4.70 16.27
N LYS A 334 -26.12 -4.67 17.32
CA LYS A 334 -26.32 -3.74 18.45
C LYS A 334 -26.30 -2.29 17.98
N ALA A 335 -25.39 -1.93 17.09
CA ALA A 335 -25.27 -0.59 16.54
C ALA A 335 -26.42 -0.22 15.58
N ALA A 336 -27.07 -1.19 14.92
CA ALA A 336 -28.22 -0.94 14.04
C ALA A 336 -29.53 -0.67 14.82
N VAL A 337 -29.59 -1.09 16.08
CA VAL A 337 -30.77 -0.93 16.96
C VAL A 337 -30.66 0.34 17.83
N ALA A 338 -29.47 0.90 17.98
CA ALA A 338 -29.18 2.13 18.71
C ALA A 338 -29.22 3.36 17.80
#